data_AF-A0A8J2XH05-F1
#
_entry.id   AF-A0A8J2XH05-F1
#
_cell.length_a   1.000
_cell.length_b   1.000
_cell.length_c   1.000
_cell.angle_alpha   90.00
_cell.angle_beta   90.00
_cell.angle_gamma   90.00
#
_symmetry.space_group_name_H-M   'P 1'
#
loop_
_entity.id
_entity.type
_entity.pdbx_description
1 polymer ?
#
loop_
_entity_poly.entity_id
_entity_poly.type
_entity_poly.pdbx_seq_one_letter_code
_entity_poly.pdbx_strand_id
1 'polypeptide(L)'
;MSVTLIWLPLIEAIIKLKFTKGERLYLAIDRTQWSDKNLFMIAVIIEKRAVPIYWQFLEKKGASNLVEQQALIRPVLKLLKSYELVVLGDREFYSVERAKCLKSNKVYLVLRQKKDTCIQEKGKNYQRLDSLDITPGVKRFLTGLKARKEKGFSKGAIGI
;
A
#
# COMPACT_ATOMS: atom_id res chain seq x y z
N MET A 1 6.00 -18.19 21.05
CA MET A 1 7.14 -17.46 20.44
C MET A 1 6.62 -16.21 19.75
N SER A 2 7.20 -15.05 20.03
CA SER A 2 6.75 -13.77 19.45
C SER A 2 7.43 -13.53 18.10
N VAL A 3 6.63 -13.35 17.04
CA VAL A 3 7.12 -12.92 15.71
C VAL A 3 8.05 -11.72 15.84
N THR A 4 7.70 -10.77 16.69
CA THR A 4 8.47 -9.55 16.92
C THR A 4 9.88 -9.80 17.43
N LEU A 5 10.10 -10.82 18.26
CA LEU A 5 11.39 -11.04 18.93
C LEU A 5 12.42 -11.76 18.07
N ILE A 6 11.96 -12.64 17.17
CA ILE A 6 12.86 -13.48 16.36
C ILE A 6 12.82 -13.04 14.90
N TRP A 7 11.63 -12.85 14.35
CA TRP A 7 11.47 -12.61 12.92
C TRP A 7 11.90 -11.20 12.51
N LEU A 8 11.52 -10.16 13.27
CA LEU A 8 11.85 -8.78 12.90
C LEU A 8 13.36 -8.51 12.80
N PRO A 9 14.20 -8.93 13.77
CA PRO A 9 15.65 -8.77 13.64
C PRO A 9 16.23 -9.54 12.45
N LEU A 10 15.70 -10.75 12.18
CA LEU A 10 16.16 -11.59 11.07
C LEU A 10 15.84 -10.95 9.72
N ILE A 11 14.59 -10.52 9.51
CA ILE A 11 14.21 -9.88 8.23
C ILE A 11 14.93 -8.54 8.05
N GLU A 12 15.17 -7.80 9.13
CA GLU A 12 15.98 -6.57 9.08
C GLU A 12 17.42 -6.85 8.63
N ALA A 13 18.03 -7.92 9.15
CA ALA A 13 19.37 -8.35 8.73
C ALA A 13 19.40 -8.77 7.26
N ILE A 14 18.41 -9.55 6.80
CA ILE A 14 18.28 -9.94 5.38
C ILE A 14 18.15 -8.71 4.48
N ILE A 15 17.31 -7.73 4.86
CA ILE A 15 17.15 -6.50 4.09
C ILE A 15 18.45 -5.71 4.03
N LYS A 16 19.18 -5.58 5.15
CA LYS A 16 20.48 -4.88 5.18
C LYS A 16 21.57 -5.56 4.34
N LEU A 17 21.50 -6.88 4.18
CA LEU A 17 22.42 -7.63 3.31
C LEU A 17 22.09 -7.46 1.83
N LYS A 18 20.82 -7.24 1.50
CA LYS A 18 20.34 -7.18 0.10
C LYS A 18 20.21 -5.75 -0.44
N PHE A 19 20.04 -4.76 0.43
CA PHE A 19 19.76 -3.37 0.05
C PHE A 19 20.64 -2.39 0.82
N THR A 20 21.03 -1.31 0.15
CA THR A 20 21.76 -0.21 0.78
C THR A 20 20.80 0.83 1.36
N LYS A 21 21.23 1.54 2.42
CA LYS A 21 20.41 2.60 3.01
C LYS A 21 20.10 3.66 1.96
N GLY A 22 18.85 4.14 1.93
CA GLY A 22 18.36 5.09 0.94
C GLY A 22 17.79 4.47 -0.32
N GLU A 23 18.04 3.17 -0.58
CA GLU A 23 17.41 2.47 -1.69
C GLU A 23 15.89 2.37 -1.52
N ARG A 24 15.23 2.23 -2.68
CA ARG A 24 13.80 2.04 -2.77
C ARG A 24 13.43 0.58 -2.54
N LEU A 25 12.66 0.35 -1.48
CA LEU A 25 12.03 -0.93 -1.18
C LEU A 25 10.56 -0.91 -1.62
N TYR A 26 10.13 -2.00 -2.25
CA TYR A 26 8.73 -2.21 -2.57
C TYR A 26 8.11 -3.10 -1.50
N LEU A 27 7.03 -2.64 -0.89
CA LEU A 27 6.28 -3.34 0.13
C LEU A 27 4.93 -3.74 -0.44
N ALA A 28 4.54 -5.00 -0.33
CA ALA A 28 3.20 -5.45 -0.66
C ALA A 28 2.40 -5.63 0.62
N ILE A 29 1.18 -5.10 0.64
CA ILE A 29 0.22 -5.32 1.71
C ILE A 29 -0.90 -6.20 1.16
N ASP A 30 -1.18 -7.29 1.85
CA ASP A 30 -2.22 -8.23 1.48
C ASP A 30 -3.00 -8.74 2.69
N ARG A 31 -4.25 -9.13 2.44
CA ARG A 31 -5.14 -9.71 3.45
C ARG A 31 -5.71 -11.02 2.93
N THR A 32 -5.56 -12.07 3.73
CA THR A 32 -6.09 -13.40 3.42
C THR A 32 -7.06 -13.82 4.52
N GLN A 33 -8.29 -14.14 4.13
CA GLN A 33 -9.24 -14.83 5.01
C GLN A 33 -9.07 -16.33 4.79
N TRP A 34 -8.71 -17.06 5.85
CA TRP A 34 -8.64 -18.52 5.85
C TRP A 34 -9.52 -19.07 6.97
N SER A 35 -10.67 -19.63 6.60
CA SER A 35 -11.70 -20.06 7.55
C SER A 35 -12.11 -18.89 8.48
N ASP A 36 -12.00 -19.08 9.78
CA ASP A 36 -12.24 -18.13 10.85
C ASP A 36 -11.08 -17.14 11.06
N LYS A 37 -9.91 -17.38 10.45
CA LYS A 37 -8.72 -16.54 10.60
C LYS A 37 -8.66 -15.47 9.52
N ASN A 38 -8.51 -14.23 9.94
CA ASN A 38 -8.30 -13.09 9.04
C ASN A 38 -6.85 -12.62 9.20
N LEU A 39 -5.97 -13.03 8.30
CA LEU A 39 -4.55 -12.69 8.33
C LEU A 39 -4.32 -11.41 7.54
N PHE A 40 -3.64 -10.46 8.17
CA PHE A 40 -3.27 -9.21 7.52
C PHE A 40 -1.76 -9.03 7.58
N MET A 41 -1.13 -8.85 6.42
CA MET A 41 0.32 -8.97 6.25
C MET A 41 0.91 -7.83 5.42
N ILE A 42 2.13 -7.45 5.78
CA ILE A 42 3.01 -6.60 4.98
C ILE A 42 4.31 -7.34 4.69
N ALA A 43 4.71 -7.35 3.44
CA ALA A 43 5.86 -8.08 2.92
C ALA A 43 6.77 -7.15 2.11
N VAL A 44 8.08 -7.38 2.11
CA VAL A 44 9.02 -6.74 1.18
C VAL A 44 9.17 -7.59 -0.07
N ILE A 45 9.26 -6.96 -1.23
CA ILE A 45 9.57 -7.63 -2.48
C ILE A 45 11.09 -7.73 -2.64
N ILE A 46 11.62 -8.95 -2.58
CA ILE A 46 13.04 -9.25 -2.79
C ILE A 46 13.12 -10.25 -3.94
N GLU A 47 13.87 -9.92 -5.00
CA GLU A 47 14.10 -10.84 -6.13
C GLU A 47 12.79 -11.46 -6.69
N LYS A 48 11.76 -10.62 -6.86
CA LYS A 48 10.40 -11.00 -7.34
C LYS A 48 9.60 -11.89 -6.38
N ARG A 49 10.01 -12.01 -5.11
CA ARG A 49 9.28 -12.76 -4.06
C ARG A 49 8.81 -11.83 -2.96
N ALA A 50 7.58 -12.03 -2.50
CA ALA A 50 7.06 -11.34 -1.31
C ALA A 50 7.53 -12.07 -0.05
N VAL A 51 8.42 -11.43 0.72
CA VAL A 51 8.92 -11.94 1.99
C VAL A 51 8.22 -11.20 3.13
N PRO A 52 7.44 -11.90 3.98
CA PRO A 52 6.70 -11.26 5.07
C PRO A 52 7.61 -10.49 6.01
N ILE A 53 7.27 -9.26 6.37
CA ILE A 53 7.97 -8.52 7.43
C ILE A 53 7.18 -8.64 8.73
N TYR A 54 5.87 -8.37 8.64
CA TYR A 54 5.01 -8.34 9.80
C TYR A 54 3.59 -8.77 9.41
N TRP A 55 2.91 -9.41 10.35
CA TRP A 55 1.52 -9.84 10.16
C TRP A 55 0.79 -9.84 11.50
N GLN A 56 -0.53 -9.70 11.41
CA GLN A 56 -1.42 -9.79 12.55
C GLN A 56 -2.68 -10.56 12.17
N PHE A 57 -3.22 -11.32 13.12
CA PHE A 57 -4.56 -11.88 12.99
C PHE A 57 -5.57 -10.81 13.44
N LEU A 58 -6.57 -10.57 12.61
CA LEU A 58 -7.69 -9.71 12.95
C LEU A 58 -8.79 -10.55 13.58
N GLU A 59 -9.28 -10.15 14.76
CA GLU A 59 -10.30 -10.89 15.50
C GLU A 59 -11.68 -10.85 14.83
N LYS A 60 -11.90 -9.89 13.93
CA LYS A 60 -13.17 -9.70 13.21
C LYS A 60 -13.15 -10.32 11.82
N LYS A 61 -14.31 -10.86 11.43
CA LYS A 61 -14.62 -11.20 10.04
C LYS A 61 -14.91 -9.90 9.26
N GLY A 62 -14.28 -9.73 8.10
CA GLY A 62 -14.50 -8.58 7.22
C GLY A 62 -13.30 -7.63 7.06
N ALA A 63 -13.55 -6.43 6.54
CA ALA A 63 -12.52 -5.48 6.13
C ALA A 63 -11.76 -4.86 7.33
N SER A 64 -10.46 -4.58 7.14
CA SER A 64 -9.64 -3.96 8.17
C SER A 64 -10.01 -2.49 8.41
N ASN A 65 -10.02 -2.07 9.68
CA ASN A 65 -10.26 -0.67 10.04
C ASN A 65 -8.95 0.13 9.99
N LEU A 66 -9.08 1.45 10.17
CA LEU A 66 -7.97 2.40 10.12
C LEU A 66 -6.86 2.04 11.12
N VAL A 67 -7.27 1.68 12.33
CA VAL A 67 -6.40 1.43 13.48
C VAL A 67 -5.58 0.16 13.24
N GLU A 68 -6.22 -0.91 12.76
CA GLU A 68 -5.57 -2.16 12.40
C GLU A 68 -4.54 -1.98 11.29
N GLN A 69 -4.85 -1.18 10.26
CA GLN A 69 -3.90 -0.84 9.20
C GLN A 69 -2.69 -0.07 9.74
N GLN A 70 -2.91 0.92 10.60
CA GLN A 70 -1.81 1.64 11.23
C GLN A 70 -0.99 0.75 12.17
N ALA A 71 -1.63 -0.14 12.93
CA ALA A 71 -0.96 -1.06 13.84
C ALA A 71 -0.02 -2.02 13.10
N LEU A 72 -0.42 -2.49 11.92
CA LEU A 72 0.42 -3.34 11.07
C LEU A 72 1.58 -2.57 10.42
N ILE A 73 1.31 -1.37 9.91
CA ILE A 73 2.28 -0.63 9.08
C ILE A 73 3.33 0.11 9.92
N ARG A 74 2.95 0.66 11.09
CA ARG A 74 3.85 1.46 11.94
C ARG A 74 5.14 0.73 12.33
N PRO A 75 5.13 -0.54 12.79
CA PRO A 75 6.36 -1.27 13.09
C PRO A 75 7.30 -1.36 11.88
N VAL A 76 6.75 -1.60 10.69
CA VAL A 76 7.53 -1.72 9.45
C VAL A 76 8.12 -0.38 9.01
N LEU A 77 7.35 0.71 9.10
CA LEU A 77 7.88 2.05 8.81
C LEU A 77 9.01 2.43 9.76
N LYS A 78 8.91 2.06 11.04
CA LYS A 78 9.98 2.30 12.03
C LYS A 78 11.23 1.48 11.71
N LEU A 79 11.05 0.20 11.35
CA LEU A 79 12.13 -0.72 10.98
C LEU A 79 12.87 -0.22 9.73
N LEU A 80 12.13 0.25 8.73
CA LEU A 80 12.66 0.60 7.40
C LEU A 80 12.81 2.11 7.18
N LYS A 81 12.91 2.90 8.26
CA LYS A 81 12.99 4.38 8.18
C LYS A 81 14.17 4.92 7.36
N SER A 82 15.22 4.12 7.18
CA SER A 82 16.42 4.48 6.41
C SER A 82 16.27 4.29 4.90
N TYR A 83 15.16 3.71 4.45
CA TYR A 83 14.89 3.39 3.06
C TYR A 83 13.81 4.30 2.49
N GLU A 84 13.74 4.34 1.18
CA GLU A 84 12.57 4.87 0.49
C GLU A 84 11.56 3.73 0.29
N LEU A 85 10.29 3.94 0.62
CA LEU A 85 9.28 2.88 0.65
C LEU A 85 8.21 3.14 -0.41
N VAL A 86 7.93 2.14 -1.23
CA VAL A 86 6.77 2.11 -2.13
C VAL A 86 5.83 1.03 -1.66
N VAL A 87 4.67 1.41 -1.12
CA VAL A 87 3.67 0.47 -0.63
C VAL A 87 2.64 0.17 -1.73
N LEU A 88 2.55 -1.09 -2.09
CA LEU A 88 1.61 -1.68 -3.04
C LEU A 88 0.45 -2.28 -2.26
N GLY A 89 -0.79 -2.02 -2.69
CA GLY A 89 -1.96 -2.60 -2.04
C GLY A 89 -3.22 -2.58 -2.90
N ASP A 90 -4.15 -3.48 -2.60
CA ASP A 90 -5.47 -3.54 -3.24
C ASP A 90 -6.45 -2.48 -2.70
N ARG A 91 -7.66 -2.46 -3.25
CA ARG A 91 -8.78 -1.55 -2.99
C ARG A 91 -9.17 -1.42 -1.51
N GLU A 92 -8.83 -2.37 -0.65
CA GLU A 92 -9.17 -2.31 0.78
C GLU A 92 -8.36 -1.25 1.55
N PHE A 93 -7.28 -0.73 0.96
CA PHE A 93 -6.46 0.35 1.54
C PHE A 93 -6.92 1.75 1.09
N TYR A 94 -8.07 1.83 0.41
CA TYR A 94 -8.57 3.00 -0.35
C TYR A 94 -9.14 4.16 0.48
N SER A 95 -9.08 4.17 1.81
CA SER A 95 -9.48 5.41 2.50
C SER A 95 -8.35 6.43 2.31
N VAL A 96 -8.62 7.32 1.36
CA VAL A 96 -7.79 8.42 0.85
C VAL A 96 -7.26 9.34 1.97
N GLU A 97 -7.91 9.32 3.14
CA GLU A 97 -7.46 9.95 4.38
C GLU A 97 -6.43 9.11 5.16
N ARG A 98 -6.48 7.77 5.09
CA ARG A 98 -5.49 6.85 5.72
C ARG A 98 -4.12 6.94 5.04
N ALA A 99 -4.12 7.12 3.72
CA ALA A 99 -2.91 7.33 2.93
C ALA A 99 -2.12 8.59 3.35
N LYS A 100 -2.78 9.62 3.90
CA LYS A 100 -2.09 10.81 4.41
C LYS A 100 -1.23 10.51 5.64
N CYS A 101 -1.67 9.62 6.52
CA CYS A 101 -0.88 9.20 7.69
C CYS A 101 0.41 8.48 7.30
N LEU A 102 0.41 7.84 6.12
CA LEU A 102 1.58 7.17 5.56
C LEU A 102 2.44 8.11 4.70
N LYS A 103 1.95 9.29 4.31
CA LYS A 103 2.73 10.28 3.55
C LYS A 103 3.77 10.92 4.47
N SER A 104 4.95 10.32 4.49
CA SER A 104 6.22 10.94 4.88
C SER A 104 7.05 11.20 3.62
N ASN A 105 8.08 12.04 3.71
CA ASN A 105 8.94 12.43 2.57
C ASN A 105 9.55 11.26 1.79
N LYS A 106 9.56 10.04 2.36
CA LYS A 106 10.14 8.83 1.76
C LYS A 106 9.16 7.66 1.59
N VAL A 107 7.84 7.90 1.66
CA VAL A 107 6.83 6.85 1.53
C VAL A 107 5.85 7.18 0.40
N TYR A 108 5.83 6.32 -0.61
CA TYR A 108 4.99 6.39 -1.78
C TYR A 108 3.96 5.25 -1.75
N LEU A 109 2.81 5.47 -2.39
CA LEU A 109 1.71 4.51 -2.40
C LEU A 109 1.28 4.22 -3.83
N VAL A 110 1.10 2.94 -4.14
CA VAL A 110 0.54 2.44 -5.40
C VAL A 110 -0.65 1.57 -5.06
N LEU A 111 -1.85 2.11 -5.29
CA LEU A 111 -3.11 1.48 -4.88
C LEU A 111 -4.00 1.24 -6.09
N ARG A 112 -4.57 0.03 -6.17
CA ARG A 112 -5.54 -0.30 -7.23
C ARG A 112 -6.80 0.55 -7.09
N GLN A 113 -7.21 1.17 -8.18
CA GLN A 113 -8.42 1.99 -8.27
C GLN A 113 -9.60 1.20 -8.85
N LYS A 114 -10.81 1.50 -8.39
CA LYS A 114 -12.03 0.97 -9.01
C LYS A 114 -12.36 1.83 -10.23
N LYS A 115 -13.01 1.22 -11.22
CA LYS A 115 -13.43 1.90 -12.46
C LYS A 115 -14.34 3.12 -12.24
N ASP A 116 -15.05 3.16 -11.11
CA ASP A 116 -15.93 4.27 -10.73
C ASP A 116 -15.22 5.40 -9.97
N THR A 117 -13.90 5.34 -9.79
CA THR A 117 -13.14 6.43 -9.17
C THR A 117 -13.16 7.67 -10.07
N CYS A 118 -13.51 8.83 -9.53
CA CYS A 118 -13.44 10.10 -10.25
C CYS A 118 -12.02 10.68 -10.15
N ILE A 119 -11.43 11.01 -11.29
CA ILE A 119 -10.13 11.64 -11.41
C ILE A 119 -10.28 13.04 -12.01
N GLN A 120 -9.36 13.93 -11.65
CA GLN A 120 -9.26 15.27 -12.20
C GLN A 120 -7.82 15.52 -12.64
N GLU A 121 -7.65 15.75 -13.94
CA GLU A 121 -6.41 16.29 -14.51
C GLU A 121 -6.32 17.80 -14.27
N LYS A 122 -5.10 18.33 -14.22
CA LYS A 122 -4.87 19.76 -13.96
C LYS A 122 -5.58 20.61 -15.01
N GLY A 123 -6.56 21.41 -14.57
CA GLY A 123 -7.35 22.29 -15.45
C GLY A 123 -8.56 21.63 -16.15
N LYS A 124 -8.84 20.34 -15.91
CA LYS A 124 -10.02 19.65 -16.44
C LYS A 124 -11.10 19.43 -15.37
N ASN A 125 -12.31 19.15 -15.82
CA ASN A 125 -13.39 18.69 -14.95
C ASN A 125 -13.12 17.28 -14.42
N TYR A 126 -13.81 16.90 -13.35
CA TYR A 126 -13.78 15.52 -12.87
C TYR A 126 -14.39 14.59 -13.91
N GLN A 127 -13.69 13.52 -14.23
CA GLN A 127 -14.14 12.44 -15.09
C GLN A 127 -13.99 11.12 -14.36
N ARG A 128 -14.79 10.11 -14.71
CA ARG A 128 -14.66 8.79 -14.11
C ARG A 128 -13.52 8.02 -14.78
N LEU A 129 -12.97 7.03 -14.08
CA LEU A 129 -11.93 6.19 -14.67
C LEU A 129 -12.49 5.35 -15.84
N ASP A 130 -13.74 4.92 -15.75
CA ASP A 130 -14.43 4.15 -16.79
C ASP A 130 -14.83 4.98 -18.03
N SER A 131 -14.83 6.31 -17.95
CA SER A 131 -15.00 7.17 -19.12
C SER A 131 -13.69 7.37 -19.89
N LEU A 132 -12.57 6.87 -19.39
CA LEU A 132 -11.35 6.77 -20.18
C LEU A 132 -11.45 5.52 -21.05
N ASP A 133 -11.22 5.65 -22.36
CA ASP A 133 -11.12 4.53 -23.29
C ASP A 133 -9.86 3.69 -22.98
N ILE A 134 -9.95 2.85 -21.94
CA ILE A 134 -8.88 1.94 -21.51
C ILE A 134 -9.34 0.53 -21.84
N THR A 135 -8.83 0.01 -22.95
CA THR A 135 -9.04 -1.38 -23.34
C THR A 135 -8.03 -2.31 -22.64
N PRO A 136 -8.39 -3.56 -22.35
CA PRO A 136 -7.44 -4.54 -21.84
C PRO A 136 -6.18 -4.63 -22.71
N GLY A 137 -4.99 -4.55 -22.09
CA GLY A 137 -3.70 -4.54 -22.78
C GLY A 137 -3.08 -3.16 -22.99
N VAL A 138 -3.84 -2.08 -22.83
CA VAL A 138 -3.32 -0.70 -22.89
C VAL A 138 -2.90 -0.26 -21.48
N LYS A 139 -1.69 0.30 -21.37
CA LYS A 139 -1.17 0.89 -20.12
C LYS A 139 -1.17 2.40 -20.25
N ARG A 140 -1.75 3.12 -19.27
CA ARG A 140 -1.78 4.59 -19.27
C ARG A 140 -1.34 5.13 -17.92
N PHE A 141 -0.33 5.99 -17.95
CA PHE A 141 0.19 6.64 -16.75
C PHE A 141 -0.25 8.10 -16.71
N LEU A 142 -1.04 8.44 -15.68
CA LEU A 142 -1.52 9.79 -15.47
C LEU A 142 -0.91 10.36 -14.18
N THR A 143 -0.23 11.50 -14.30
CA THR A 143 0.47 12.16 -13.19
C THR A 143 -0.24 13.45 -12.78
N GLY A 144 -0.02 13.87 -11.53
CA GLY A 144 -0.57 15.14 -11.02
C GLY A 144 -2.10 15.15 -10.86
N LEU A 145 -2.74 13.98 -10.78
CA LEU A 145 -4.18 13.86 -10.67
C LEU A 145 -4.68 14.13 -9.24
N LYS A 146 -5.92 14.62 -9.17
CA LYS A 146 -6.72 14.50 -7.94
C LYS A 146 -7.71 13.37 -8.11
N ALA A 147 -7.79 12.48 -7.13
CA ALA A 147 -8.76 11.40 -7.10
C ALA A 147 -9.78 11.65 -6.00
N ARG A 148 -11.06 11.36 -6.28
CA ARG A 148 -12.11 11.33 -5.26
C ARG A 148 -13.09 10.18 -5.54
N LYS A 149 -13.58 9.58 -4.45
CA LYS A 149 -14.92 8.98 -4.41
C LYS A 149 -15.83 10.02 -3.76
N GLU A 150 -17.15 9.93 -3.90
CA GLU A 150 -18.13 10.99 -3.51
C GLU A 150 -17.99 11.63 -2.11
N LYS A 151 -17.09 11.15 -1.21
CA LYS A 151 -16.73 11.78 0.06
C LYS A 151 -15.22 11.73 0.44
N GLY A 152 -14.27 12.11 -0.43
CA GLY A 152 -12.88 12.32 0.03
C GLY A 152 -11.84 12.67 -1.04
N PHE A 153 -10.97 13.64 -0.76
CA PHE A 153 -9.94 14.19 -1.68
C PHE A 153 -8.52 13.63 -1.44
N SER A 154 -7.83 13.17 -2.49
CA SER A 154 -6.35 13.04 -2.50
C SER A 154 -5.71 13.58 -3.78
N LYS A 155 -4.49 14.15 -3.64
CA LYS A 155 -3.51 14.32 -4.72
C LYS A 155 -2.64 13.06 -4.81
N GLY A 156 -2.58 12.42 -5.98
CA GLY A 156 -1.80 11.20 -6.22
C GLY A 156 -1.49 10.99 -7.70
N ALA A 157 -0.54 10.10 -8.00
CA ALA A 157 -0.35 9.56 -9.34
C ALA A 157 -1.18 8.28 -9.46
N ILE A 158 -1.86 8.08 -10.59
CA ILE A 158 -2.62 6.85 -10.87
C ILE A 158 -1.99 6.21 -12.10
N GLY A 159 -1.47 5.00 -11.92
CA GLY A 159 -1.19 4.09 -13.02
C GLY A 159 -2.43 3.24 -13.28
N ILE A 160 -2.89 3.20 -14.53
CA ILE A 160 -3.99 2.35 -14.99
C ILE A 160 -3.43 1.33 -15.98
#